data_AF-A0A967D5B8-F1
#
_entry.id   AF-A0A967D5B8-F1
#
_cell.length_a   1.000
_cell.length_b   1.000
_cell.length_c   1.000
_cell.angle_alpha   90.00
_cell.angle_beta   90.00
_cell.angle_gamma   90.00
#
_symmetry.space_group_name_H-M   'P 1'
#
loop_
_entity.id
_entity.type
_entity.pdbx_description
1 polymer ?
#
loop_
_entity_poly.entity_id
_entity_poly.type
_entity_poly.pdbx_seq_one_letter_code
_entity_poly.pdbx_strand_id
1 'polypeptide(L)' 'MVTSSVTVGVLALQGAFAAHLSILRDLGVEACEVKTNDQLASIDALVIPGG' A
#
# COMPACT_ATOMS: atom_id res chain seq x y z
N MET A 1 10.08 21.37 -9.18
CA MET A 1 9.34 20.19 -9.71
C MET A 1 8.89 19.39 -8.51
N VAL A 2 7.58 19.23 -8.29
CA VAL A 2 7.08 18.31 -7.27
C VAL A 2 6.94 16.95 -7.95
N THR A 3 7.84 16.03 -7.66
CA THR A 3 7.64 14.62 -7.98
C THR A 3 6.73 14.07 -6.88
N SER A 4 5.41 14.19 -7.04
CA SER A 4 4.48 13.59 -6.09
C SER A 4 4.67 12.06 -6.17
N SER A 5 5.36 11.50 -5.17
CA SER A 5 5.48 10.06 -5.02
C SER A 5 4.10 9.53 -4.63
N VAL A 6 3.52 8.69 -5.49
CA VAL A 6 2.22 8.07 -5.24
C VAL A 6 2.39 7.05 -4.12
N THR A 7 1.64 7.23 -3.03
CA THR A 7 1.64 6.30 -1.90
C THR A 7 0.57 5.23 -2.12
N VAL A 8 0.99 3.97 -2.17
CA VAL A 8 0.12 2.81 -2.36
C VAL A 8 -0.09 2.07 -1.04
N GLY A 9 -1.33 2.00 -0.56
CA GLY A 9 -1.68 1.17 0.59
C GLY A 9 -2.02 -0.25 0.17
N VAL A 10 -1.66 -1.24 0.99
CA VAL A 10 -2.11 -2.63 0.87
C VAL A 10 -3.00 -2.97 2.06
N LEU A 11 -4.24 -3.38 1.80
CA LEU A 11 -5.18 -3.77 2.86
C LEU A 11 -4.64 -4.98 3.63
N ALA A 12 -4.50 -4.84 4.94
CA ALA A 12 -3.84 -5.81 5.83
C ALA A 12 -4.78 -6.30 6.94
N LEU A 13 -6.05 -6.57 6.60
CA LEU A 13 -7.06 -7.13 7.52
C LEU A 13 -6.98 -8.66 7.65
N GLN A 14 -6.34 -9.33 6.69
CA GLN A 14 -6.17 -10.78 6.60
C GLN A 14 -4.72 -11.08 6.15
N GLY A 15 -4.34 -12.36 6.03
CA GLY A 15 -3.01 -12.77 5.54
C GLY A 15 -2.72 -12.35 4.08
N ALA A 16 -1.54 -12.72 3.57
CA ALA A 16 -1.08 -12.52 2.18
C ALA A 16 -0.73 -11.08 1.70
N PHE A 17 -0.79 -10.05 2.56
CA PHE A 17 -0.40 -8.68 2.19
C PHE A 17 1.14 -8.45 2.08
N ALA A 18 1.96 -9.24 2.79
CA ALA A 18 3.41 -9.00 2.88
C ALA A 18 4.14 -9.13 1.53
N ALA A 19 3.74 -10.09 0.68
CA ALA A 19 4.33 -10.28 -0.64
C ALA A 19 4.05 -9.07 -1.56
N HIS A 20 2.84 -8.51 -1.48
CA HIS A 20 2.46 -7.31 -2.23
C HIS A 20 3.32 -6.10 -1.83
N LEU A 21 3.52 -5.88 -0.53
CA LEU A 21 4.38 -4.80 -0.03
C LEU A 21 5.84 -4.96 -0.49
N SER A 22 6.38 -6.19 -0.47
CA SER A 22 7.74 -6.45 -0.94
C SER A 22 7.89 -6.10 -2.41
N ILE A 23 6.99 -6.62 -3.27
CA ILE A 23 7.05 -6.37 -4.71
C ILE A 23 6.90 -4.89 -5.03
N LEU A 24 5.98 -4.17 -4.36
CA LEU A 24 5.82 -2.74 -4.58
C LEU A 24 7.10 -1.95 -4.24
N ARG A 25 7.74 -2.29 -3.11
CA ARG A 25 9.01 -1.66 -2.71
C ARG A 25 10.15 -1.99 -3.67
N ASP A 26 10.22 -3.23 -4.15
CA ASP A 26 11.22 -3.66 -5.14
C ASP A 26 11.06 -2.91 -6.47
N LEU A 27 9.83 -2.50 -6.80
CA LEU A 27 9.50 -1.65 -7.96
C LEU A 27 9.73 -0.14 -7.70
N GLY A 28 10.20 0.23 -6.50
CA GLY A 28 10.45 1.62 -6.10
C GLY A 28 9.17 2.41 -5.77
N VAL A 29 8.07 1.72 -5.47
CA VAL A 29 6.80 2.34 -5.07
C VAL A 29 6.76 2.51 -3.55
N GLU A 30 6.41 3.70 -3.09
CA GLU A 30 6.11 3.96 -1.69
C GLU A 30 4.88 3.18 -1.27
N ALA A 31 5.05 2.22 -0.36
CA ALA A 31 3.97 1.29 0.01
C ALA A 31 3.86 1.04 1.52
N CYS A 32 2.63 1.14 2.02
CA CYS A 32 2.29 0.96 3.44
C CYS A 32 1.14 -0.02 3.65
N GLU A 33 1.05 -0.58 4.86
CA GLU A 33 -0.11 -1.39 5.24
C GLU A 33 -1.30 -0.52 5.66
N VAL A 34 -2.51 -1.00 5.38
CA VAL A 34 -3.77 -0.32 5.71
C VAL A 34 -4.65 -1.25 6.54
N LYS A 35 -4.92 -0.84 7.77
CA LYS A 35 -5.75 -1.53 8.77
C LYS A 35 -6.82 -0.61 9.36
N THR A 36 -6.65 0.70 9.24
CA THR A 36 -7.56 1.72 9.77
C THR A 36 -8.00 2.71 8.69
N ASN A 37 -9.10 3.41 8.94
CA ASN A 37 -9.58 4.47 8.04
C ASN A 37 -8.59 5.63 7.92
N ASP A 38 -7.84 5.96 8.99
CA ASP A 38 -6.85 7.03 8.95
C ASP A 38 -5.68 6.66 8.02
N GLN A 39 -5.27 5.39 8.02
CA GLN A 39 -4.26 4.89 7.07
C GLN A 39 -4.81 4.91 5.64
N LEU A 40 -6.07 4.55 5.45
CA LEU A 40 -6.74 4.63 4.15
C LEU A 40 -6.83 6.08 3.63
N ALA A 41 -7.00 7.06 4.52
CA ALA A 41 -7.03 8.47 4.14
C ALA A 41 -5.64 9.02 3.76
N SER A 42 -4.55 8.31 4.09
CA SER A 42 -3.17 8.75 3.84
C SER A 42 -2.56 8.24 2.54
N ILE A 43 -3.30 7.47 1.74
CA ILE A 43 -2.80 6.84 0.50
C ILE A 43 -3.54 7.39 -0.72
N ASP A 44 -2.87 7.28 -1.88
CA ASP A 44 -3.43 7.69 -3.17
C ASP A 44 -4.14 6.52 -3.88
N ALA A 45 -3.73 5.29 -3.58
CA ALA A 45 -4.28 4.07 -4.18
C ALA A 45 -4.29 2.91 -3.18
N LEU A 46 -5.27 2.02 -3.29
CA LEU A 46 -5.42 0.85 -2.43
C LEU A 46 -5.33 -0.46 -3.23
N VAL A 47 -4.46 -1.36 -2.79
CA VAL A 47 -4.43 -2.77 -3.21
C VAL A 47 -5.27 -3.57 -2.23
N ILE A 48 -6.22 -4.35 -2.77
CA ILE A 48 -7.03 -5.30 -2.02
C ILE A 48 -6.50 -6.71 -2.34
N PRO A 49 -5.66 -7.31 -1.49
CA PRO A 49 -5.15 -8.65 -1.72
C PRO A 49 -6.29 -9.67 -1.68
N GLY A 50 -6.15 -10.72 -2.48
CA GLY A 50 -7.05 -11.88 -2.43
C GLY A 50 -6.79 -12.77 -1.22
N GLY A 51 -7.74 -13.67 -0.96
CA GLY A 51 -7.56 -14.87 -0.13
C GLY A 51 -7.23 -16.06 -1.01
#